data_AF-A0A2V8SE58-F1
#
_entry.id   AF-A0A2V8SE58-F1
#
_cell.length_a   1.000
_cell.length_b   1.000
_cell.length_c   1.000
_cell.angle_alpha   90.00
_cell.angle_beta   90.00
_cell.angle_gamma   90.00
#
_symmetry.space_group_name_H-M   'P 1'
#
loop_
_entity.id
_entity.type
_entity.pdbx_description
1 polymer ?
#
loop_
_entity_poly.entity_id
_entity_poly.type
_entity_poly.pdbx_seq_one_letter_code
_entity_poly.pdbx_strand_id
1 'polypeptide(L)'
;MRWASRLTLIAAAATLALCGWTLHSGAIRPAQPRATIEPTLPLTIDLGLEQVAVASPGGHALLRGSMTTDRPIRDLVVRLVLPEGIEAEAGGTLEVDGASLQPGERRAALVGLRAARRAALPIRVDATFRLADGRTLRASQGLTLDLGAGPPPGRSHAGAYEVMAVPLEDLRR
;
A
#
# COMPACT_ATOMS: atom_id res chain seq x y z
N MET A 1 14.62 -69.48 55.48
CA MET A 1 15.69 -68.49 55.73
C MET A 1 16.74 -68.61 54.62
N ARG A 2 17.06 -67.48 53.98
CA ARG A 2 18.32 -67.15 53.27
C ARG A 2 18.63 -67.97 52.00
N TRP A 3 18.39 -67.44 50.81
CA TRP A 3 19.20 -66.46 50.05
C TRP A 3 20.52 -67.01 49.49
N ALA A 4 20.55 -67.01 48.16
CA ALA A 4 21.62 -66.58 47.26
C ALA A 4 22.96 -67.35 47.29
N SER A 5 23.33 -67.88 46.12
CA SER A 5 24.59 -67.55 45.41
C SER A 5 24.76 -68.46 44.19
N ARG A 6 24.46 -67.94 42.99
CA ARG A 6 25.00 -68.47 41.72
C ARG A 6 25.62 -67.27 41.01
N LEU A 7 26.85 -66.91 41.36
CA LEU A 7 28.10 -67.39 40.74
C LEU A 7 28.13 -67.16 39.22
N THR A 8 28.92 -66.15 38.87
CA THR A 8 29.87 -66.16 37.73
C THR A 8 29.31 -66.40 36.32
N LEU A 9 28.84 -65.33 35.69
CA LEU A 9 28.98 -65.10 34.25
C LEU A 9 30.27 -64.29 34.08
N ILE A 10 31.44 -64.92 33.85
CA ILE A 10 31.95 -65.27 32.52
C ILE A 10 31.59 -64.15 31.53
N ALA A 11 32.32 -63.04 31.61
CA ALA A 11 33.53 -62.81 30.84
C ALA A 11 33.24 -62.41 29.37
N ALA A 12 33.35 -61.10 29.14
CA ALA A 12 34.36 -60.57 28.23
C ALA A 12 34.18 -60.75 26.70
N ALA A 13 32.97 -60.93 26.18
CA ALA A 13 32.72 -60.91 24.73
C ALA A 13 31.64 -59.93 24.25
N ALA A 14 31.11 -59.07 25.13
CA ALA A 14 30.03 -58.12 24.81
C ALA A 14 30.43 -56.64 24.90
N THR A 15 31.73 -56.33 24.88
CA THR A 15 32.26 -54.96 25.02
C THR A 15 32.68 -54.31 23.69
N LEU A 16 32.46 -54.95 22.54
CA LEU A 16 32.77 -54.39 21.21
C LEU A 16 31.54 -53.95 20.39
N ALA A 17 30.35 -53.89 21.01
CA ALA A 17 29.14 -53.34 20.38
C ALA A 17 28.78 -51.94 20.91
N LEU A 18 29.75 -51.21 21.52
CA LEU A 18 29.47 -49.97 22.26
C LEU A 18 29.99 -48.67 21.62
N CYS A 19 30.49 -48.66 20.38
CA CYS A 19 31.01 -47.43 19.75
C CYS A 19 30.37 -47.06 18.40
N GLY A 20 29.32 -47.75 17.96
CA GLY A 20 28.79 -47.52 16.61
C GLY A 20 27.78 -46.39 16.45
N TRP A 21 27.06 -45.99 17.51
CA TRP A 21 25.74 -45.37 17.33
C TRP A 21 25.56 -44.06 18.10
N THR A 22 26.43 -43.08 17.89
CA THR A 22 26.06 -41.67 18.20
C THR A 22 26.63 -40.71 17.16
N LEU A 23 26.49 -41.04 15.87
CA LEU A 23 26.40 -39.98 14.85
C LEU A 23 24.95 -39.50 14.87
N HIS A 24 24.65 -38.66 15.86
CA HIS A 24 23.48 -37.80 15.83
C HIS A 24 23.72 -36.84 14.66
N SER A 25 23.37 -37.25 13.45
CA SER A 25 23.21 -36.35 12.32
C SER A 25 22.12 -35.38 12.75
N GLY A 26 22.53 -34.26 13.35
CA GLY A 26 21.68 -33.11 13.55
C GLY A 26 21.18 -32.72 12.18
N ALA A 27 20.02 -33.26 11.80
CA ALA A 27 19.32 -32.83 10.61
C ALA A 27 19.07 -31.35 10.82
N ILE A 28 19.87 -30.52 10.16
CA ILE A 28 19.63 -29.09 10.02
C ILE A 28 18.28 -29.04 9.30
N ARG A 29 17.19 -28.90 10.07
CA ARG A 29 15.87 -28.69 9.49
C ARG A 29 16.02 -27.42 8.66
N PRO A 30 15.72 -27.46 7.35
CA PRO A 30 15.72 -26.24 6.56
C PRO A 30 14.79 -25.26 7.29
N ALA A 31 15.30 -24.07 7.59
CA ALA A 31 14.52 -23.02 8.19
C ALA A 31 13.28 -22.84 7.31
N GLN A 32 12.08 -23.12 7.86
CA GLN A 32 10.85 -22.87 7.12
C GLN A 32 10.91 -21.41 6.65
N PRO A 33 10.67 -21.13 5.36
CA PRO A 33 10.59 -19.76 4.90
C PRO A 33 9.55 -19.05 5.76
N ARG A 34 10.00 -18.03 6.51
CA ARG A 34 9.08 -17.22 7.31
C ARG A 34 8.04 -16.68 6.35
N ALA A 35 6.77 -17.00 6.60
CA ALA A 35 5.68 -16.46 5.82
C ALA A 35 5.80 -14.93 5.86
N THR A 36 5.93 -14.32 4.69
CA THR A 36 5.79 -12.87 4.56
C THR A 36 4.34 -12.56 4.91
N ILE A 37 4.10 -12.01 6.09
CA ILE A 37 2.77 -11.51 6.46
C ILE A 37 2.61 -10.16 5.77
N GLU A 38 1.86 -10.14 4.67
CA GLU A 38 1.42 -8.87 4.11
C GLU A 38 0.46 -8.20 5.10
N PRO A 39 0.74 -6.97 5.56
CA PRO A 39 -0.16 -6.26 6.45
C PRO A 39 -1.45 -5.94 5.69
N THR A 40 -2.51 -6.70 5.94
CA THR A 40 -3.84 -6.39 5.39
C THR A 40 -4.39 -5.15 6.07
N LEU A 41 -4.45 -4.04 5.33
CA LEU A 41 -5.06 -2.81 5.81
C LEU A 41 -6.58 -2.98 5.88
N PRO A 42 -7.24 -2.62 7.01
CA PRO A 42 -8.67 -2.83 7.16
C PRO A 42 -9.55 -2.06 6.18
N LEU A 43 -9.07 -0.90 5.70
CA LEU A 43 -9.75 -0.05 4.74
C LEU A 43 -8.80 0.20 3.57
N THR A 44 -9.28 -0.04 2.36
CA THR A 44 -8.58 0.30 1.12
C THR A 44 -9.25 1.52 0.51
N ILE A 45 -8.45 2.51 0.12
CA ILE A 45 -8.89 3.72 -0.56
C ILE A 45 -8.18 3.78 -1.90
N ASP A 46 -8.94 3.66 -2.98
CA ASP A 46 -8.43 3.80 -4.35
C ASP A 46 -8.83 5.16 -4.89
N LEU A 47 -7.86 5.89 -5.43
CA LEU A 47 -8.08 7.16 -6.11
C LEU A 47 -7.79 6.98 -7.61
N GLY A 48 -8.69 7.45 -8.45
CA GLY A 48 -8.55 7.40 -9.89
C GLY A 48 -9.14 8.64 -10.56
N LEU A 49 -8.75 8.88 -11.81
CA LEU A 49 -9.29 9.94 -12.64
C LEU A 49 -10.18 9.32 -13.71
N GLU A 50 -11.45 9.71 -13.73
CA GLU A 50 -12.41 9.24 -14.74
C GLU A 50 -12.40 10.16 -15.97
N GLN A 51 -12.08 11.44 -15.78
CA GLN A 51 -11.97 12.40 -16.87
C GLN A 51 -10.94 13.47 -16.54
N VAL A 52 -10.21 13.93 -17.57
CA VAL A 52 -9.33 15.10 -17.50
C VAL A 52 -9.59 15.97 -18.73
N ALA A 53 -9.92 17.23 -18.51
CA ALA A 53 -10.08 18.23 -19.55
C ALA A 53 -9.07 19.36 -19.31
N VAL A 54 -8.03 19.37 -20.14
CA VAL A 54 -6.94 20.34 -20.04
C VAL A 54 -7.34 21.62 -20.79
N ALA A 55 -7.23 22.76 -20.11
CA ALA A 55 -7.43 24.09 -20.69
C ALA A 55 -6.14 24.92 -20.55
N SER A 56 -6.11 26.11 -21.17
CA SER A 56 -5.09 27.11 -20.86
C SER A 56 -5.78 28.27 -20.13
N PRO A 57 -5.31 28.69 -18.95
CA PRO A 57 -4.08 28.28 -18.28
C PRO A 57 -4.20 27.06 -17.32
N GLY A 58 -5.39 26.48 -17.09
CA GLY A 58 -5.62 25.45 -16.06
C GLY A 58 -6.34 24.18 -16.54
N GLY A 59 -7.35 23.70 -15.81
CA GLY A 59 -8.08 22.51 -16.27
C GLY A 59 -9.12 22.00 -15.31
N HIS A 60 -9.83 20.98 -15.76
CA HIS A 60 -10.86 20.26 -15.01
C HIS A 60 -10.51 18.78 -14.94
N ALA A 61 -10.85 18.14 -13.83
CA ALA A 61 -10.72 16.68 -13.66
C ALA A 61 -11.92 16.13 -12.89
N LEU A 62 -12.29 14.89 -13.19
CA LEU A 62 -13.27 14.15 -12.41
C LEU A 62 -12.53 13.09 -11.60
N LEU A 63 -12.36 13.36 -10.31
CA LEU A 63 -11.72 12.45 -9.36
C LEU A 63 -12.75 11.43 -8.87
N ARG A 64 -12.39 10.15 -8.91
CA ARG A 64 -13.11 9.08 -8.25
C ARG A 64 -12.35 8.59 -7.04
N GLY A 65 -12.97 8.68 -5.87
CA GLY A 65 -12.55 7.96 -4.68
C GLY A 65 -13.41 6.72 -4.52
N SER A 66 -12.80 5.55 -4.35
CA SER A 66 -13.53 4.33 -3.98
C SER A 66 -12.93 3.67 -2.77
N MET A 67 -13.81 3.12 -1.94
CA MET A 67 -13.48 2.54 -0.65
C MET A 67 -14.05 1.14 -0.55
N THR A 68 -13.22 0.24 -0.06
CA THR A 68 -13.57 -1.15 0.24
C THR A 68 -12.95 -1.56 1.57
N THR A 69 -13.53 -2.55 2.21
CA THR A 69 -13.05 -3.06 3.50
C THR A 69 -13.07 -4.58 3.49
N ASP A 70 -12.11 -5.20 4.17
CA ASP A 70 -12.05 -6.66 4.41
C ASP A 70 -12.83 -7.04 5.70
N ARG A 71 -13.25 -6.05 6.50
CA ARG A 71 -13.93 -6.22 7.80
C ARG A 71 -15.08 -5.22 7.98
N PRO A 72 -16.02 -5.47 8.89
CA PRO A 72 -17.01 -4.46 9.24
C PRO A 72 -16.34 -3.23 9.87
N ILE A 73 -16.63 -2.03 9.35
CA ILE A 73 -16.23 -0.75 9.93
C ILE A 73 -17.45 0.15 10.17
N ARG A 74 -17.35 1.02 11.16
CA ARG A 74 -18.39 1.99 11.56
C ARG A 74 -17.80 3.38 11.72
N ASP A 75 -18.67 4.37 11.84
CA ASP A 75 -18.30 5.78 12.06
C ASP A 75 -17.24 6.26 11.05
N LEU A 76 -17.36 5.82 9.79
CA LEU A 76 -16.44 6.18 8.72
C LEU A 76 -16.63 7.65 8.37
N VAL A 77 -15.57 8.42 8.59
CA VAL A 77 -15.44 9.82 8.17
C VAL A 77 -14.36 9.92 7.11
N VAL A 78 -14.69 10.50 5.96
CA VAL A 78 -13.79 10.65 4.81
C VAL A 78 -13.73 12.11 4.41
N ARG A 79 -12.53 12.61 4.14
CA ARG A 79 -12.30 14.00 3.73
C ARG A 79 -11.29 14.08 2.60
N LEU A 80 -11.63 14.86 1.59
CA LEU A 80 -10.71 15.29 0.54
C LEU A 80 -9.95 16.54 1.00
N VAL A 81 -8.62 16.45 0.98
CA VAL A 81 -7.71 17.55 1.27
C VAL A 81 -7.15 18.04 -0.06
N LEU A 82 -7.48 19.29 -0.39
CA LEU A 82 -7.03 19.96 -1.61
C LEU A 82 -5.91 20.96 -1.27
N PRO A 83 -4.85 21.02 -2.08
CA PRO A 83 -3.82 22.05 -1.96
C PRO A 83 -4.33 23.40 -2.50
N GLU A 84 -3.58 24.47 -2.28
CA GLU A 84 -3.87 25.75 -2.91
C GLU A 84 -3.81 25.67 -4.44
N GLY A 85 -4.73 26.37 -5.12
CA GLY A 85 -4.76 26.46 -6.59
C GLY A 85 -5.62 25.39 -7.29
N ILE A 86 -6.26 24.50 -6.52
CA ILE A 86 -7.32 23.61 -7.00
C ILE A 86 -8.53 23.69 -6.06
N GLU A 87 -9.71 23.67 -6.65
CA GLU A 87 -10.98 23.75 -5.94
C GLU A 87 -11.88 22.60 -6.37
N ALA A 88 -12.74 22.16 -5.45
CA ALA A 88 -13.83 21.28 -5.83
C ALA A 88 -14.95 22.09 -6.49
N GLU A 89 -15.51 21.56 -7.58
CA GLU A 89 -16.65 22.18 -8.24
C GLU A 89 -17.90 22.12 -7.35
N ALA A 90 -18.86 23.02 -7.56
CA ALA A 90 -20.05 23.15 -6.72
C ALA A 90 -20.79 21.81 -6.58
N GLY A 91 -20.99 21.36 -5.34
CA GLY A 91 -21.63 20.09 -5.01
C GLY A 91 -20.67 18.88 -4.98
N GLY A 92 -19.42 19.03 -5.42
CA GLY A 92 -18.39 18.00 -5.35
C GLY A 92 -17.74 17.96 -3.97
N THR A 93 -18.22 17.09 -3.09
CA THR A 93 -17.52 16.82 -1.83
C THR A 93 -17.34 15.32 -1.68
N LEU A 94 -16.09 14.86 -1.54
CA LEU A 94 -15.83 13.51 -1.02
C LEU A 94 -15.87 13.61 0.51
N GLU A 95 -17.08 13.85 1.02
CA GLU A 95 -17.36 13.82 2.44
C GLU A 95 -18.35 12.70 2.69
N VAL A 96 -17.89 11.71 3.45
CA VAL A 96 -18.72 10.65 3.99
C VAL A 96 -18.66 10.84 5.49
N ASP A 97 -19.81 10.97 6.16
CA ASP A 97 -19.87 11.14 7.61
C ASP A 97 -20.77 10.07 8.24
N GLY A 98 -20.29 9.48 9.33
CA GLY A 98 -21.01 8.46 10.11
C GLY A 98 -21.36 7.16 9.37
N ALA A 99 -20.75 6.89 8.21
CA ALA A 99 -21.11 5.71 7.42
C ALA A 99 -20.58 4.41 8.05
N SER A 100 -21.23 3.29 7.74
CA SER A 100 -20.70 1.95 7.98
C SER A 100 -20.41 1.28 6.64
N LEU A 101 -19.39 0.42 6.62
CA LEU A 101 -19.01 -0.36 5.45
C LEU A 101 -18.86 -1.83 5.86
N GLN A 102 -19.56 -2.72 5.15
CA GLN A 102 -19.45 -4.16 5.37
C GLN A 102 -18.34 -4.78 4.49
N PRO A 103 -17.80 -5.96 4.87
CA PRO A 103 -16.85 -6.67 4.02
C PRO A 103 -17.39 -6.88 2.61
N GLY A 104 -16.59 -6.53 1.60
CA GLY A 104 -16.98 -6.62 0.19
C GLY A 104 -17.94 -5.52 -0.30
N GLU A 105 -18.45 -4.66 0.58
CA GLU A 105 -19.17 -3.45 0.16
C GLU A 105 -18.18 -2.46 -0.46
N ARG A 106 -18.56 -1.90 -1.60
CA ARG A 106 -17.81 -0.84 -2.27
C ARG A 106 -18.63 0.44 -2.25
N ARG A 107 -18.03 1.51 -1.73
CA ARG A 107 -18.57 2.87 -1.89
C ARG A 107 -17.66 3.67 -2.80
N ALA A 108 -18.26 4.47 -3.67
CA ALA A 108 -17.52 5.36 -4.54
C ALA A 108 -18.21 6.72 -4.59
N ALA A 109 -17.41 7.77 -4.75
CA ALA A 109 -17.88 9.12 -4.95
C ALA A 109 -17.02 9.81 -6.01
N LEU A 110 -17.65 10.72 -6.73
CA LEU A 110 -17.05 11.51 -7.79
C LEU A 110 -16.98 12.96 -7.35
N VAL A 111 -15.83 13.59 -7.56
CA VAL A 111 -15.60 15.00 -7.25
C VAL A 111 -15.06 15.68 -8.49
N GLY A 112 -15.81 16.65 -8.99
CA GLY A 112 -15.31 17.58 -10.01
C GLY A 112 -14.26 18.49 -9.38
N LEU A 113 -13.12 18.62 -10.04
CA LEU A 113 -12.00 19.44 -9.61
C LEU A 113 -11.67 20.45 -10.69
N ARG A 114 -11.36 21.67 -10.28
CA ARG A 114 -10.96 22.77 -11.16
C ARG A 114 -9.68 23.41 -10.67
N ALA A 115 -8.70 23.56 -11.55
CA ALA A 115 -7.49 24.33 -11.32
C ALA A 115 -7.48 25.58 -12.21
N ALA A 116 -7.13 26.73 -11.61
CA ALA A 116 -7.08 28.00 -12.35
C ALA A 116 -5.83 28.12 -13.24
N ARG A 117 -4.75 27.43 -12.88
CA ARG A 117 -3.45 27.48 -13.55
C ARG A 117 -2.82 26.10 -13.64
N ARG A 118 -1.83 25.98 -14.52
CA ARG A 118 -1.05 24.77 -14.65
C ARG A 118 -0.23 24.52 -13.40
N ALA A 119 -0.37 23.33 -12.83
CA ALA A 119 0.39 22.92 -11.66
C ALA A 119 0.33 21.40 -11.46
N ALA A 120 1.36 20.88 -10.80
CA ALA A 120 1.33 19.57 -10.15
C ALA A 120 0.65 19.75 -8.78
N LEU A 121 -0.52 19.15 -8.60
CA LEU A 121 -1.41 19.40 -7.47
C LEU A 121 -1.50 18.13 -6.62
N PRO A 122 -0.82 18.06 -5.45
CA PRO A 122 -0.88 16.89 -4.59
C PRO A 122 -2.22 16.85 -3.84
N ILE A 123 -3.06 15.89 -4.18
CA ILE A 123 -4.38 15.68 -3.58
C ILE A 123 -4.30 14.50 -2.62
N ARG A 124 -5.00 14.60 -1.48
CA ARG A 124 -5.05 13.54 -0.47
C ARG A 124 -6.46 13.29 0.01
N VAL A 125 -6.77 12.03 0.29
CA VAL A 125 -7.98 11.60 0.98
C VAL A 125 -7.58 11.02 2.32
N ASP A 126 -8.15 11.57 3.39
CA ASP A 126 -7.99 11.09 4.74
C ASP A 126 -9.29 10.43 5.20
N ALA A 127 -9.17 9.28 5.86
CA ALA A 127 -10.28 8.57 6.46
C ALA A 127 -9.99 8.23 7.92
N THR A 128 -11.02 8.32 8.76
CA THR A 128 -11.03 7.80 10.13
C THR A 128 -12.23 6.88 10.29
N PHE A 129 -12.05 5.75 10.96
CA PHE A 129 -13.11 4.76 11.13
C PHE A 129 -12.91 3.93 12.39
N ARG A 130 -13.95 3.24 12.82
CA ARG A 130 -13.95 2.36 13.99
C ARG A 130 -14.13 0.90 13.61
N LEU A 131 -13.31 0.04 14.19
CA LEU A 131 -13.43 -1.42 14.08
C LEU A 131 -14.42 -1.99 15.11
N ALA A 132 -14.86 -3.22 14.90
CA ALA A 132 -15.76 -3.93 15.82
C ALA A 132 -15.16 -4.13 17.23
N ASP A 133 -13.83 -4.20 17.36
CA ASP A 133 -13.11 -4.27 18.64
C ASP A 133 -13.03 -2.92 19.36
N GLY A 134 -13.64 -1.87 18.80
CA GLY A 134 -13.72 -0.54 19.37
C GLY A 134 -12.54 0.36 19.02
N ARG A 135 -11.47 -0.13 18.38
CA ARG A 135 -10.31 0.68 17.98
C ARG A 135 -10.68 1.66 16.87
N THR A 136 -10.14 2.87 16.97
CA THR A 136 -10.21 3.87 15.90
C THR A 136 -8.91 3.85 15.11
N LEU A 137 -9.02 3.72 13.79
CA LEU A 137 -7.89 3.71 12.88
C LEU A 137 -8.00 4.86 11.88
N ARG A 138 -6.88 5.16 11.23
CA ARG A 138 -6.78 6.15 10.16
C ARG A 138 -6.18 5.50 8.92
N ALA A 139 -6.67 5.94 7.77
CA ALA A 139 -6.10 5.61 6.47
C ALA A 139 -5.97 6.89 5.64
N SER A 140 -4.94 6.97 4.81
CA SER A 140 -4.74 8.10 3.92
C SER A 140 -4.20 7.61 2.58
N GLN A 141 -4.74 8.15 1.50
CA GLN A 141 -4.26 7.89 0.14
C GLN A 141 -4.04 9.23 -0.56
N GLY A 142 -2.99 9.34 -1.37
CA GLY A 142 -2.72 10.54 -2.16
C GLY A 142 -2.40 10.24 -3.61
N LEU A 143 -2.56 11.25 -4.46
CA LEU A 143 -2.06 11.27 -5.83
C LEU A 143 -1.58 12.68 -6.17
N THR A 144 -0.69 12.79 -7.16
CA THR A 144 -0.36 14.09 -7.75
C THR A 144 -1.11 14.22 -9.05
N LEU A 145 -1.87 15.31 -9.19
CA LEU A 145 -2.66 15.61 -10.38
C LEU A 145 -1.98 16.71 -11.17
N ASP A 146 -1.62 16.42 -12.42
CA ASP A 146 -1.13 17.43 -13.35
C ASP A 146 -2.29 17.97 -14.20
N LEU A 147 -2.65 19.23 -13.99
CA LEU A 147 -3.64 19.95 -14.80
C LEU A 147 -3.00 21.13 -15.50
N GLY A 148 -3.48 21.46 -16.71
CA GLY A 148 -2.98 22.57 -17.51
C GLY A 148 -2.23 22.14 -18.78
N ALA A 149 -2.40 22.91 -19.86
CA ALA A 149 -1.74 22.64 -21.12
C ALA A 149 -0.22 22.81 -20.96
N GLY A 150 0.54 21.76 -21.28
CA GLY A 150 1.99 21.87 -21.39
C GLY A 150 2.38 22.86 -22.49
N PRO A 151 3.58 23.47 -22.43
CA PRO A 151 4.09 24.20 -23.57
C PRO A 151 4.08 23.27 -24.79
N PRO A 152 3.75 23.79 -25.99
CA PRO A 152 3.88 23.00 -27.20
C PRO A 152 5.31 22.44 -27.27
N PRO A 153 5.51 21.20 -27.73
CA PRO A 153 6.85 20.65 -27.88
C PRO A 153 7.68 21.61 -28.73
N GLY A 154 8.67 22.25 -28.11
CA GLY A 154 9.58 23.14 -28.80
C GLY A 154 10.44 22.34 -29.76
N ARG A 155 10.55 22.77 -31.01
CA ARG A 155 11.54 22.22 -31.94
C ARG A 155 12.92 22.65 -31.47
N SER A 156 13.67 21.72 -30.89
CA SER A 156 15.09 21.91 -30.61
C SER A 156 15.89 21.52 -31.85
N HIS A 157 16.53 22.50 -32.49
CA HIS A 157 17.44 22.26 -33.59
C HIS A 157 18.86 22.06 -33.04
N ALA A 158 19.17 20.83 -32.64
CA ALA A 158 20.55 20.35 -32.65
C ALA A 158 20.80 19.71 -34.02
N GLY A 159 21.89 20.07 -34.69
CA GLY A 159 22.16 19.70 -36.08
C GLY A 159 21.90 18.22 -36.42
N ALA A 160 21.27 18.01 -37.59
CA ALA A 160 21.04 16.76 -38.32
C ALA A 160 20.34 15.58 -37.62
N TYR A 161 20.03 15.62 -36.33
CA TYR A 161 19.26 14.57 -35.65
C TYR A 161 18.20 15.17 -34.73
N GLU A 162 16.93 14.87 -35.02
CA GLU A 162 15.80 15.25 -34.18
C GLU A 162 15.86 14.44 -32.86
N VAL A 163 16.20 15.09 -31.76
CA VAL A 163 16.13 14.51 -30.41
C VAL A 163 15.19 15.36 -29.56
N MET A 164 14.16 14.73 -29.00
CA MET A 164 13.26 15.34 -28.01
C MET A 164 14.02 15.54 -26.70
N ALA A 165 14.61 16.72 -26.50
CA ALA A 165 15.33 17.07 -25.27
C ALA A 165 14.58 18.16 -24.49
N VAL A 166 14.39 17.92 -23.18
CA VAL A 166 13.95 18.93 -22.20
C VAL A 166 15.15 19.81 -21.85
N PRO A 167 15.08 21.15 -22.01
CA PRO A 167 16.23 22.02 -21.78
C PRO A 167 16.62 22.10 -20.30
N LEU A 168 17.92 21.96 -20.02
CA LEU A 168 18.55 21.98 -18.68
C LEU A 168 18.77 23.41 -18.12
N GLU A 169 18.19 24.43 -18.74
CA GLU A 169 18.49 25.84 -18.48
C GLU A 169 17.79 26.39 -17.23
N ASP A 170 16.70 25.76 -16.77
CA ASP A 170 16.01 26.14 -15.53
C ASP A 170 16.69 25.61 -14.25
N LEU A 171 17.80 24.86 -14.36
CA LEU A 171 18.52 24.32 -13.19
C LEU A 171 19.42 25.34 -12.49
N ARG A 172 19.61 26.56 -13.00
CA ARG A 172 20.35 27.64 -12.33
C ARG A 172 19.90 29.05 -12.76
N ARG A 173 18.84 29.59 -12.16
CA ARG A 173 18.80 30.98 -11.63
C ARG A 173 17.53 31.27 -10.87
#